data_AF-R6AE65-F1
#
_entry.id   AF-R6AE65-F1
#
_cell.length_a   1.000
_cell.length_b   1.000
_cell.length_c   1.000
_cell.angle_alpha   90.00
_cell.angle_beta   90.00
_cell.angle_gamma   90.00
#
_symmetry.space_group_name_H-M   'P 1'
#
loop_
_entity.id
_entity.type
_entity.pdbx_description
1 polymer ?
#
loop_
_entity_poly.entity_id
_entity_poly.type
_entity_poly.pdbx_seq_one_letter_code
_entity_poly.pdbx_strand_id
1 'polypeptide(L)'
;MPQQTDLISKFVKLSIRRGSSLASLSKSPEHLRTVVDAFRATARDPLDPDEEDAKKFLVEAGSWITDSAQNLLDASVSPPNEHVNKFSLSELTSAVEVFREEIRQKRKQQALSREEEVRLSRIDRSRDEYFMREALAEAEKAHQAGEVPVGAVVVDKEGGIIGRGHNLVVAGHDPSGHAEIIALRNASQNIKNYRLDNCAIYVTLEPCSMCSGAIIGARLTRLVYGAKDQKAGAVESVFKLFDERRVNHHTDVTAGVLEEDCLRMLRSFFVELRKSRGKSNG
;
A
#
# COMPACT_ATOMS: atom_id res chain seq x y z
N MET A 1 -28.27 -30.75 19.66
CA MET A 1 -27.70 -30.60 18.31
C MET A 1 -27.29 -29.14 18.01
N PRO A 2 -28.13 -28.08 18.14
CA PRO A 2 -27.71 -26.70 17.79
C PRO A 2 -26.71 -26.06 18.77
N GLN A 3 -26.83 -26.34 20.07
CA GLN A 3 -25.95 -25.78 21.11
C GLN A 3 -24.51 -26.34 21.07
N GLN A 4 -24.34 -27.61 20.66
CA GLN A 4 -23.02 -28.24 20.48
C GLN A 4 -22.24 -27.56 19.33
N THR A 5 -22.91 -27.32 18.21
CA THR A 5 -22.31 -26.66 17.04
C THR A 5 -21.93 -25.21 17.32
N ASP A 6 -22.71 -24.49 18.15
CA ASP A 6 -22.41 -23.12 18.57
C ASP A 6 -21.17 -23.03 19.48
N LEU A 7 -21.03 -23.94 20.45
CA LEU A 7 -19.87 -23.96 21.35
C LEU A 7 -18.56 -24.27 20.61
N ILE A 8 -18.56 -25.29 19.74
CA ILE A 8 -17.40 -25.61 18.89
C ILE A 8 -17.03 -24.41 18.01
N SER A 9 -18.02 -23.79 17.35
CA SER A 9 -17.82 -22.59 16.51
C SER A 9 -17.19 -21.41 17.27
N LYS A 10 -17.65 -21.15 18.50
CA LYS A 10 -17.08 -20.09 19.36
C LYS A 10 -15.66 -20.45 19.80
N PHE A 11 -15.40 -21.70 20.18
CA PHE A 11 -14.09 -22.15 20.60
C PHE A 11 -13.06 -22.06 19.47
N VAL A 12 -13.37 -22.56 18.27
CA VAL A 12 -12.43 -22.52 17.12
C VAL A 12 -12.07 -21.09 16.73
N LYS A 13 -13.00 -20.13 16.84
CA LYS A 13 -12.74 -18.70 16.63
C LYS A 13 -11.75 -18.11 17.63
N LEU A 14 -11.73 -18.60 18.88
CA LEU A 14 -10.75 -18.18 19.87
C LEU A 14 -9.37 -18.80 19.61
N SER A 15 -9.33 -20.00 19.02
CA SER A 15 -8.10 -20.79 18.80
C SER A 15 -7.04 -20.14 17.92
N ILE A 16 -7.37 -19.05 17.21
CA ILE A 16 -6.43 -18.25 16.42
C ILE A 16 -5.57 -17.32 17.28
N ARG A 17 -5.97 -17.05 18.53
CA ARG A 17 -5.29 -16.17 19.48
C ARG A 17 -4.18 -16.92 20.23
N ARG A 18 -3.13 -17.33 19.51
CA ARG A 18 -2.01 -18.08 20.09
C ARG A 18 -1.35 -17.32 21.25
N GLY A 19 -1.04 -18.05 22.32
CA GLY A 19 -0.41 -17.49 23.53
C GLY A 19 -1.40 -16.82 24.49
N SER A 20 -2.70 -17.10 24.36
CA SER A 20 -3.70 -16.58 25.32
C SER A 20 -3.54 -17.28 26.67
N SER A 21 -3.76 -16.57 27.77
CA SER A 21 -3.89 -17.17 29.11
C SER A 21 -5.34 -17.12 29.55
N LEU A 22 -5.76 -18.00 30.45
CA LEU A 22 -7.05 -17.97 31.12
C LEU A 22 -7.27 -16.62 31.83
N ALA A 23 -6.21 -16.04 32.40
CA ALA A 23 -6.25 -14.69 32.96
C ALA A 23 -6.47 -13.58 31.92
N SER A 24 -5.99 -13.74 30.68
CA SER A 24 -6.27 -12.78 29.61
C SER A 24 -7.68 -12.98 29.02
N LEU A 25 -8.13 -14.22 28.95
CA LEU A 25 -9.47 -14.58 28.51
C LEU A 25 -10.55 -14.15 29.50
N SER A 26 -10.29 -14.17 30.80
CA SER A 26 -11.24 -13.77 31.86
C SER A 26 -11.66 -12.30 31.79
N LYS A 27 -10.89 -11.44 31.11
CA LYS A 27 -11.28 -10.06 30.79
C LYS A 27 -12.58 -9.99 29.98
N SER A 28 -12.94 -11.06 29.29
CA SER A 28 -14.24 -11.26 28.67
C SER A 28 -14.84 -12.57 29.21
N PRO A 29 -15.82 -12.49 30.13
CA PRO A 29 -16.39 -13.68 30.77
C PRO A 29 -16.89 -14.74 29.78
N GLU A 30 -17.40 -14.32 28.60
CA GLU A 30 -17.85 -15.22 27.54
C GLU A 30 -16.70 -16.04 26.94
N HIS A 31 -15.51 -15.46 26.73
CA HIS A 31 -14.37 -16.17 26.17
C HIS A 31 -13.84 -17.25 27.13
N LEU A 32 -13.66 -16.89 28.41
CA LEU A 32 -13.25 -17.84 29.43
C LEU A 32 -14.27 -18.98 29.54
N ARG A 33 -15.56 -18.64 29.59
CA ARG A 33 -16.64 -19.61 29.64
C ARG A 33 -16.63 -20.55 28.44
N THR A 34 -16.45 -20.03 27.22
CA THR A 34 -16.35 -20.84 26.00
C THR A 34 -15.24 -21.88 26.11
N VAL A 35 -14.09 -21.52 26.66
CA VAL A 35 -12.95 -22.44 26.86
C VAL A 35 -13.25 -23.47 27.94
N VAL A 36 -13.81 -23.05 29.08
CA VAL A 36 -14.15 -23.95 30.19
C VAL A 36 -15.27 -24.93 29.80
N ASP A 37 -16.30 -24.46 29.11
CA ASP A 37 -17.41 -25.28 28.63
C ASP A 37 -16.93 -26.29 27.58
N ALA A 38 -16.02 -25.89 26.68
CA ALA A 38 -15.41 -26.81 25.71
C ALA A 38 -14.50 -27.85 26.38
N PHE A 39 -13.71 -27.45 27.37
CA PHE A 39 -12.90 -28.36 28.17
C PHE A 39 -13.77 -29.44 28.84
N ARG A 40 -14.77 -29.02 29.62
CA ARG A 40 -15.72 -29.91 30.29
C ARG A 40 -16.45 -30.84 29.32
N ALA A 41 -16.92 -30.32 28.20
CA ALA A 41 -17.64 -31.11 27.21
C ALA A 41 -16.78 -32.22 26.56
N THR A 42 -15.45 -32.08 26.58
CA THR A 42 -14.50 -33.09 26.05
C THR A 42 -13.92 -34.03 27.11
N ALA A 43 -14.13 -33.75 28.39
CA ALA A 43 -13.62 -34.54 29.51
C ALA A 43 -14.30 -35.92 29.60
N ARG A 44 -13.68 -36.86 30.34
CA ARG A 44 -14.28 -38.18 30.58
C ARG A 44 -15.59 -38.04 31.34
N ASP A 45 -15.58 -37.24 32.41
CA ASP A 45 -16.76 -36.80 33.15
C ASP A 45 -16.90 -35.26 33.06
N PRO A 46 -17.89 -34.74 32.31
CA PRO A 46 -18.10 -33.30 32.19
C PRO A 46 -18.49 -32.57 33.47
N LEU A 47 -18.98 -33.29 34.49
CA LEU A 47 -19.35 -32.73 35.78
C LEU A 47 -18.17 -32.71 36.76
N ASP A 48 -17.20 -33.62 36.56
CA ASP A 48 -16.03 -33.78 37.41
C ASP A 48 -14.76 -34.07 36.58
N PRO A 49 -14.28 -33.09 35.78
CA PRO A 49 -13.09 -33.28 34.97
C PRO A 49 -11.82 -33.32 35.83
N ASP A 50 -10.88 -34.20 35.48
CA ASP A 50 -9.63 -34.36 36.24
C ASP A 50 -8.41 -33.71 35.58
N GLU A 51 -7.26 -33.80 36.26
CA GLU A 51 -6.01 -33.20 35.80
C GLU A 51 -5.50 -33.80 34.48
N GLU A 52 -5.77 -35.08 34.23
CA GLU A 52 -5.37 -35.75 32.98
C GLU A 52 -6.23 -35.29 31.81
N ASP A 53 -7.54 -35.09 32.03
CA ASP A 53 -8.42 -34.46 31.05
C ASP A 53 -7.94 -33.03 30.70
N ALA A 54 -7.55 -32.25 31.72
CA ALA A 54 -7.05 -30.88 31.53
C ALA A 54 -5.72 -30.84 30.78
N LYS A 55 -4.75 -31.71 31.13
CA LYS A 55 -3.49 -31.84 30.40
C LYS A 55 -3.73 -32.21 28.95
N LYS A 56 -4.57 -33.21 28.69
CA LYS A 56 -4.87 -33.67 27.34
C LYS A 56 -5.54 -32.59 26.50
N PHE A 57 -6.51 -31.87 27.08
CA PHE A 57 -7.15 -30.74 26.42
C PHE A 57 -6.15 -29.65 26.04
N LEU A 58 -5.28 -29.23 26.96
CA LEU A 58 -4.28 -28.17 26.71
C LEU A 58 -3.22 -28.58 25.68
N VAL A 59 -2.87 -29.86 25.60
CA VAL A 59 -1.94 -30.37 24.58
C VAL A 59 -2.58 -30.43 23.20
N GLU A 60 -3.86 -30.80 23.12
CA GLU A 60 -4.57 -30.99 21.85
C GLU A 60 -5.33 -29.70 21.44
N ALA A 61 -6.65 -29.68 21.64
CA ALA A 61 -7.54 -28.60 21.21
C ALA A 61 -7.18 -27.22 21.83
N GLY A 62 -6.64 -27.23 23.05
CA GLY A 62 -6.24 -26.07 23.84
C GLY A 62 -4.80 -25.60 23.62
N SER A 63 -4.04 -26.17 22.69
CA SER A 63 -2.61 -25.86 22.43
C SER A 63 -2.25 -24.40 22.16
N TRP A 64 -3.25 -23.54 21.94
CA TRP A 64 -3.09 -22.09 21.79
C TRP A 64 -3.16 -21.31 23.10
N ILE A 65 -3.51 -21.99 24.20
CA ILE A 65 -3.61 -21.45 25.55
C ILE A 65 -2.30 -21.77 26.27
N THR A 66 -1.69 -20.75 26.86
CA THR A 66 -0.46 -20.87 27.65
C THR A 66 -0.82 -20.77 29.14
N ASP A 67 -1.33 -21.88 29.69
CA ASP A 67 -1.69 -22.02 31.10
C ASP A 67 -1.44 -23.44 31.62
N SER A 68 -1.55 -23.62 32.93
CA SER A 68 -1.43 -24.93 33.57
C SER A 68 -2.77 -25.69 33.59
N ALA A 69 -2.69 -27.03 33.67
CA ALA A 69 -3.85 -27.88 33.88
C ALA A 69 -4.59 -27.52 35.17
N GLN A 70 -3.86 -27.20 36.25
CA GLN A 70 -4.44 -26.75 37.51
C GLN A 70 -5.25 -25.47 37.35
N ASN A 71 -4.73 -24.46 36.65
CA ASN A 71 -5.45 -23.20 36.44
C ASN A 71 -6.74 -23.43 35.62
N LEU A 72 -6.71 -24.37 34.66
CA LEU A 72 -7.89 -24.73 33.88
C LEU A 72 -8.94 -25.45 34.73
N LEU A 73 -8.50 -26.35 35.61
CA LEU A 73 -9.37 -27.01 36.59
C LEU A 73 -9.99 -26.00 37.54
N ASP A 74 -9.19 -25.10 38.11
CA ASP A 74 -9.65 -24.06 39.04
C ASP A 74 -10.69 -23.14 38.37
N ALA A 75 -10.44 -22.74 37.11
CA ALA A 75 -11.40 -21.97 36.32
C ALA A 75 -12.70 -22.74 36.02
N SER A 76 -12.65 -24.08 36.09
CA SER A 76 -13.76 -24.97 35.85
C SER A 76 -14.53 -25.36 37.11
N VAL A 77 -14.27 -24.78 38.31
CA VAL A 77 -14.97 -25.18 39.55
C VAL A 77 -16.43 -24.67 39.63
N SER A 78 -16.83 -23.70 38.81
CA SER A 78 -18.19 -23.14 38.84
C SER A 78 -19.26 -24.15 38.38
N PRO A 79 -20.45 -24.23 39.00
CA PRO A 79 -21.46 -25.23 38.67
C PRO A 79 -21.87 -25.12 37.19
N PRO A 80 -21.97 -26.26 36.46
CA PRO A 80 -22.37 -26.25 35.06
C PRO A 80 -23.82 -25.76 34.91
N ASN A 81 -24.13 -25.14 33.76
CA ASN A 81 -25.53 -25.04 33.34
C ASN A 81 -26.07 -26.47 33.15
N GLU A 82 -27.34 -26.70 33.51
CA GLU A 82 -28.02 -28.00 33.69
C GLU A 82 -27.91 -29.03 32.55
N HIS A 83 -27.28 -28.69 31.41
CA HIS A 83 -26.97 -29.60 30.30
C HIS A 83 -25.60 -29.32 29.70
N VAL A 84 -24.61 -30.18 29.97
CA VAL A 84 -23.34 -30.20 29.23
C VAL A 84 -23.48 -31.19 28.07
N ASN A 85 -23.60 -30.67 26.84
CA ASN A 85 -23.59 -31.51 25.64
C ASN A 85 -22.17 -32.03 25.40
N LYS A 86 -21.92 -33.30 25.75
CA LYS A 86 -20.63 -33.97 25.56
C LYS A 86 -20.32 -34.18 24.08
N PHE A 87 -19.09 -33.91 23.68
CA PHE A 87 -18.54 -34.23 22.36
C PHE A 87 -17.11 -34.75 22.50
N SER A 88 -16.58 -35.44 21.49
CA SER A 88 -15.23 -36.00 21.63
C SER A 88 -14.16 -34.92 21.51
N LEU A 89 -13.05 -35.10 22.22
CA LEU A 89 -11.87 -34.25 22.03
C LEU A 89 -11.38 -34.28 20.57
N SER A 90 -11.50 -35.42 19.89
CA SER A 90 -11.16 -35.55 18.46
C SER A 90 -12.04 -34.68 17.56
N GLU A 91 -13.33 -34.52 17.87
CA GLU A 91 -14.26 -33.64 17.14
C GLU A 91 -13.81 -32.18 17.28
N LEU A 92 -13.48 -31.75 18.50
CA LEU A 92 -13.00 -30.39 18.76
C LEU A 92 -11.63 -30.11 18.12
N THR A 93 -10.68 -31.04 18.27
CA THR A 93 -9.34 -30.92 17.68
C THR A 93 -9.43 -30.86 16.16
N SER A 94 -10.23 -31.72 15.52
CA SER A 94 -10.45 -31.69 14.07
C SER A 94 -11.08 -30.36 13.63
N ALA A 95 -12.07 -29.84 14.36
CA ALA A 95 -12.69 -28.55 14.05
C ALA A 95 -11.70 -27.38 14.17
N VAL A 96 -10.82 -27.40 15.18
CA VAL A 96 -9.74 -26.41 15.35
C VAL A 96 -8.74 -26.49 14.20
N GLU A 97 -8.33 -27.68 13.79
CA GLU A 97 -7.39 -27.88 12.68
C GLU A 97 -7.98 -27.40 11.35
N VAL A 98 -9.22 -27.80 11.03
CA VAL A 98 -9.91 -27.35 9.81
C VAL A 98 -10.00 -25.83 9.78
N PHE A 99 -10.46 -25.20 10.85
CA PHE A 99 -10.59 -23.74 10.91
C PHE A 99 -9.23 -23.03 10.78
N ARG A 100 -8.18 -23.56 11.40
CA ARG A 100 -6.82 -23.03 11.27
C ARG A 100 -6.31 -23.13 9.84
N GLU A 101 -6.55 -24.25 9.17
CA GLU A 101 -6.15 -24.44 7.78
C GLU A 101 -6.93 -23.51 6.84
N GLU A 102 -8.23 -23.32 7.05
CA GLU A 102 -9.04 -22.32 6.33
C GLU A 102 -8.45 -20.90 6.46
N ILE A 103 -8.13 -20.48 7.69
CA ILE A 103 -7.50 -19.17 7.95
C ILE A 103 -6.12 -19.10 7.28
N ARG A 104 -5.35 -20.18 7.29
CA ARG A 104 -4.02 -20.24 6.65
C ARG A 104 -4.14 -20.11 5.13
N GLN A 105 -5.07 -20.82 4.51
CA GLN A 105 -5.34 -20.74 3.08
C GLN A 105 -5.85 -19.35 2.68
N LYS A 106 -6.77 -18.77 3.45
CA LYS A 106 -7.27 -17.41 3.21
C LYS A 106 -6.15 -16.37 3.29
N ARG A 107 -5.26 -16.47 4.28
CA ARG A 107 -4.08 -15.60 4.41
C ARG A 107 -3.09 -15.80 3.27
N LYS A 108 -2.84 -17.05 2.84
CA LYS A 108 -1.97 -17.36 1.71
C LYS A 108 -2.54 -16.77 0.41
N GLN A 109 -3.83 -16.96 0.15
CA GLN A 109 -4.50 -16.40 -1.03
C GLN A 109 -4.45 -14.87 -1.03
N GLN A 110 -4.67 -14.23 0.12
CA GLN A 110 -4.58 -12.77 0.25
C GLN A 110 -3.15 -12.25 0.04
N ALA A 111 -2.14 -13.00 0.49
CA ALA A 111 -0.74 -12.66 0.26
C ALA A 111 -0.38 -12.77 -1.24
N LEU A 112 -0.79 -13.86 -1.89
CA LEU A 112 -0.56 -14.09 -3.32
C LEU A 112 -1.28 -13.05 -4.18
N SER A 113 -2.54 -12.72 -3.88
CA SER A 113 -3.28 -11.69 -4.62
C SER A 113 -2.64 -10.33 -4.46
N ARG A 114 -2.13 -10.00 -3.26
CA ARG A 114 -1.42 -8.74 -3.01
C ARG A 114 -0.08 -8.69 -3.75
N GLU A 115 0.65 -9.80 -3.81
CA GLU A 115 1.91 -9.89 -4.55
C GLU A 115 1.68 -9.75 -6.06
N GLU A 116 0.62 -10.37 -6.59
CA GLU A 116 0.20 -10.24 -7.98
C GLU A 116 -0.25 -8.81 -8.31
N GLU A 117 -1.05 -8.18 -7.43
CA GLU A 117 -1.46 -6.78 -7.57
C GLU A 117 -0.25 -5.84 -7.58
N VAL A 118 0.71 -6.03 -6.66
CA VAL A 118 1.96 -5.26 -6.63
C VAL A 118 2.81 -5.51 -7.87
N ARG A 119 2.82 -6.72 -8.41
CA ARG A 119 3.56 -7.03 -9.64
C ARG A 119 2.92 -6.35 -10.86
N LEU A 120 1.59 -6.41 -10.97
CA LEU A 120 0.82 -5.77 -12.05
C LEU A 120 0.82 -4.24 -11.95
N SER A 121 1.04 -3.68 -10.76
CA SER A 121 1.21 -2.24 -10.57
C SER A 121 2.63 -1.74 -10.90
N ARG A 122 3.59 -2.62 -11.23
CA ARG A 122 4.95 -2.18 -11.56
C ARG A 122 4.97 -1.56 -12.95
N ILE A 123 5.21 -0.26 -12.96
CA ILE A 123 5.52 0.49 -14.18
C ILE A 123 6.83 -0.05 -14.76
N ASP A 124 6.78 -0.44 -16.03
CA ASP A 124 7.93 -0.96 -16.77
C ASP A 124 9.01 0.11 -16.93
N ARG A 125 10.16 -0.09 -16.26
CA ARG A 125 11.30 0.83 -16.28
C ARG A 125 12.14 0.71 -17.54
N SER A 126 12.00 -0.39 -18.30
CA SER A 126 12.82 -0.62 -19.51
C SER A 126 12.54 0.41 -20.61
N ARG A 127 11.41 1.13 -20.50
CA ARG A 127 10.95 2.13 -21.46
C ARG A 127 11.17 3.57 -21.00
N ASP A 128 11.94 3.80 -19.93
CA ASP A 128 12.13 5.14 -19.39
C ASP A 128 12.72 6.13 -20.39
N GLU A 129 13.73 5.71 -21.16
CA GLU A 129 14.29 6.55 -22.23
C GLU A 129 13.26 6.86 -23.31
N TYR A 130 12.40 5.90 -23.66
CA TYR A 130 11.36 6.12 -24.66
C TYR A 130 10.39 7.21 -24.20
N PHE A 131 9.87 7.12 -22.97
CA PHE A 131 8.94 8.12 -22.45
C PHE A 131 9.62 9.46 -22.17
N MET A 132 10.90 9.47 -21.81
CA MET A 132 11.66 10.72 -21.71
C MET A 132 11.88 11.39 -23.07
N ARG A 133 12.05 10.62 -24.16
CA ARG A 133 12.06 11.18 -25.53
C ARG A 133 10.71 11.78 -25.92
N GLU A 134 9.61 11.19 -25.49
CA GLU A 134 8.28 11.76 -25.66
C GLU A 134 8.11 13.08 -24.87
N ALA A 135 8.67 13.17 -23.66
CA ALA A 135 8.72 14.42 -22.90
C ALA A 135 9.63 15.47 -23.58
N LEU A 136 10.77 15.06 -24.16
CA LEU A 136 11.62 15.95 -24.96
C LEU A 136 10.91 16.46 -26.22
N ALA A 137 10.06 15.65 -26.86
CA ALA A 137 9.23 16.10 -27.98
C ALA A 137 8.21 17.17 -27.56
N GLU A 138 7.67 17.10 -26.33
CA GLU A 138 6.86 18.18 -25.77
C GLU A 138 7.72 19.42 -25.43
N ALA A 139 8.93 19.23 -24.88
CA ALA A 139 9.85 20.32 -24.59
C ALA A 139 10.25 21.11 -25.85
N GLU A 140 10.39 20.42 -26.98
CA GLU A 140 10.62 21.02 -28.29
C GLU A 140 9.44 21.91 -28.75
N LYS A 141 8.20 21.54 -28.43
CA LYS A 141 7.04 22.41 -28.70
C LYS A 141 7.08 23.71 -27.90
N ALA A 142 7.46 23.63 -26.62
CA ALA A 142 7.69 24.84 -25.81
C ALA A 142 8.84 25.68 -26.41
N HIS A 143 9.94 25.05 -26.82
CA HIS A 143 11.05 25.74 -27.47
C HIS A 143 10.59 26.53 -28.70
N GLN A 144 9.85 25.88 -29.60
CA GLN A 144 9.30 26.50 -30.82
C GLN A 144 8.32 27.63 -30.53
N ALA A 145 7.62 27.57 -29.40
CA ALA A 145 6.74 28.64 -28.92
C ALA A 145 7.49 29.79 -28.21
N GLY A 146 8.83 29.72 -28.08
CA GLY A 146 9.63 30.71 -27.37
C GLY A 146 9.53 30.60 -25.84
N GLU A 147 9.02 29.49 -25.33
CA GLU A 147 8.90 29.16 -23.92
C GLU A 147 10.15 28.41 -23.42
N VAL A 148 10.40 28.44 -22.10
CA VAL A 148 11.45 27.60 -21.51
C VAL A 148 11.17 26.13 -21.87
N PRO A 149 12.12 25.39 -22.47
CA PRO A 149 11.85 24.10 -23.09
C PRO A 149 11.77 22.98 -22.05
N VAL A 150 10.61 22.90 -21.40
CA VAL A 150 10.27 21.82 -20.47
C VAL A 150 9.04 21.10 -20.99
N GLY A 151 9.11 19.77 -20.99
CA GLY A 151 8.03 18.90 -21.45
C GLY A 151 7.81 17.76 -20.46
N ALA A 152 6.59 17.25 -20.43
CA ALA A 152 6.18 16.18 -19.55
C ALA A 152 5.14 15.26 -20.21
N VAL A 153 5.18 13.98 -19.86
CA VAL A 153 4.15 12.99 -20.24
C VAL A 153 3.75 12.14 -19.03
N VAL A 154 2.47 11.79 -18.95
CA VAL A 154 1.92 10.87 -17.95
C VAL A 154 1.59 9.54 -18.63
N VAL A 155 2.04 8.44 -18.04
CA VAL A 155 1.94 7.08 -18.58
C VAL A 155 1.17 6.21 -17.59
N ASP A 156 0.19 5.45 -18.08
CA ASP A 156 -0.55 4.46 -17.29
C ASP A 156 0.25 3.14 -17.11
N LYS A 157 -0.31 2.22 -16.34
CA LYS A 157 0.32 0.91 -16.06
C LYS A 157 0.38 0.00 -17.29
N GLU A 158 -0.48 0.24 -18.29
CA GLU A 158 -0.50 -0.45 -19.58
C GLU A 158 0.57 0.09 -20.55
N GLY A 159 1.27 1.17 -20.18
CA GLY A 159 2.31 1.80 -20.98
C GLY A 159 1.77 2.78 -22.04
N GLY A 160 0.51 3.22 -21.89
CA GLY A 160 -0.14 4.23 -22.69
C GLY A 160 0.12 5.64 -22.15
N ILE A 161 0.41 6.59 -23.04
CA ILE A 161 0.54 8.01 -22.67
C ILE A 161 -0.87 8.60 -22.58
N ILE A 162 -1.30 8.89 -21.36
CA ILE A 162 -2.64 9.43 -21.06
C ILE A 162 -2.64 10.95 -20.87
N GLY A 163 -1.47 11.58 -20.74
CA GLY A 163 -1.36 13.03 -20.63
C GLY A 163 -0.04 13.53 -21.22
N ARG A 164 -0.08 14.69 -21.87
CA ARG A 164 1.09 15.38 -22.43
C ARG A 164 1.02 16.85 -22.05
N GLY A 165 2.15 17.48 -21.80
CA GLY A 165 2.22 18.89 -21.48
C GLY A 165 3.59 19.47 -21.76
N HIS A 166 3.63 20.73 -22.11
CA HIS A 166 4.84 21.53 -22.26
C HIS A 166 4.62 22.89 -21.61
N ASN A 167 5.71 23.57 -21.25
CA ASN A 167 5.64 24.87 -20.61
C ASN A 167 4.91 25.89 -21.50
N LEU A 168 3.94 26.60 -20.91
CA LEU A 168 3.10 27.62 -21.55
C LEU A 168 2.86 28.83 -20.63
N VAL A 169 3.76 29.07 -19.66
CA VAL A 169 3.57 30.14 -18.66
C VAL A 169 3.41 31.52 -19.29
N VAL A 170 4.23 31.87 -20.29
CA VAL A 170 4.21 33.19 -20.92
C VAL A 170 3.01 33.32 -21.85
N ALA A 171 2.83 32.37 -22.76
CA ALA A 171 1.77 32.38 -23.77
C ALA A 171 0.37 32.19 -23.14
N GLY A 172 0.28 31.38 -22.09
CA GLY A 172 -0.97 31.13 -21.36
C GLY A 172 -1.31 32.19 -20.33
N HIS A 173 -0.39 33.13 -20.03
CA HIS A 173 -0.53 34.08 -18.92
C HIS A 173 -0.89 33.40 -17.59
N ASP A 174 -0.41 32.18 -17.39
CA ASP A 174 -0.76 31.30 -16.28
C ASP A 174 0.52 30.92 -15.53
N PRO A 175 0.71 31.39 -14.28
CA PRO A 175 1.89 31.02 -13.49
C PRO A 175 1.93 29.53 -13.17
N SER A 176 0.82 28.79 -13.31
CA SER A 176 0.74 27.34 -13.15
C SER A 176 0.92 26.57 -14.46
N GLY A 177 1.17 27.27 -15.59
CA GLY A 177 1.32 26.71 -16.95
C GLY A 177 2.58 25.87 -17.18
N HIS A 178 3.06 25.18 -16.15
CA HIS A 178 4.20 24.27 -16.20
C HIS A 178 3.83 22.96 -16.91
N ALA A 179 4.82 22.32 -17.53
CA ALA A 179 4.64 21.09 -18.30
C ALA A 179 3.98 19.97 -17.47
N GLU A 180 4.40 19.79 -16.22
CA GLU A 180 3.89 18.75 -15.32
C GLU A 180 2.42 19.00 -14.97
N ILE A 181 2.05 20.25 -14.65
CA ILE A 181 0.67 20.62 -14.33
C ILE A 181 -0.24 20.37 -15.52
N ILE A 182 0.19 20.75 -16.72
CA ILE A 182 -0.58 20.55 -17.96
C ILE A 182 -0.72 19.05 -18.25
N ALA A 183 0.36 18.27 -18.13
CA ALA A 183 0.32 16.83 -18.36
C ALA A 183 -0.60 16.11 -17.36
N LEU A 184 -0.53 16.45 -16.07
CA LEU A 184 -1.42 15.93 -15.03
C LEU A 184 -2.89 16.29 -15.29
N ARG A 185 -3.16 17.53 -15.70
CA ARG A 185 -4.51 18.00 -16.04
C ARG A 185 -5.08 17.21 -17.22
N ASN A 186 -4.30 17.05 -18.29
CA ASN A 186 -4.69 16.30 -19.47
C ASN A 186 -4.92 14.81 -19.15
N ALA A 187 -4.03 14.19 -18.36
CA ALA A 187 -4.21 12.83 -17.88
C ALA A 187 -5.51 12.67 -17.08
N SER A 188 -5.74 13.56 -16.11
CA SER A 188 -6.91 13.51 -15.23
C SER A 188 -8.22 13.67 -16.01
N GLN A 189 -8.23 14.53 -17.03
CA GLN A 189 -9.38 14.72 -17.92
C GLN A 189 -9.64 13.49 -18.78
N ASN A 190 -8.58 12.89 -19.35
CA ASN A 190 -8.70 11.71 -20.21
C ASN A 190 -9.23 10.50 -19.46
N ILE A 191 -8.80 10.28 -18.21
CA ILE A 191 -9.27 9.17 -17.38
C ILE A 191 -10.50 9.52 -16.51
N LYS A 192 -10.94 10.78 -16.54
CA LYS A 192 -12.04 11.35 -15.73
C LYS A 192 -11.87 11.11 -14.23
N ASN A 193 -10.63 11.21 -13.74
CA ASN A 193 -10.29 11.03 -12.33
C ASN A 193 -9.07 11.88 -11.98
N TYR A 194 -9.09 12.53 -10.82
CA TYR A 194 -7.97 13.32 -10.33
C TYR A 194 -6.86 12.47 -9.71
N ARG A 195 -7.17 11.22 -9.34
CA ARG A 195 -6.19 10.25 -8.87
C ARG A 195 -5.63 9.49 -10.05
N LEU A 196 -4.33 9.60 -10.23
CA LEU A 196 -3.53 8.93 -11.26
C LEU A 196 -2.78 7.75 -10.62
N ASP A 197 -3.51 6.92 -9.86
CA ASP A 197 -2.94 5.74 -9.22
C ASP A 197 -2.34 4.80 -10.29
N ASN A 198 -1.20 4.17 -9.99
CA ASN A 198 -0.46 3.30 -10.92
C ASN A 198 0.05 4.00 -12.20
N CYS A 199 0.13 5.34 -12.21
CA CYS A 199 0.71 6.08 -13.32
C CYS A 199 2.12 6.62 -12.97
N ALA A 200 2.92 6.86 -14.01
CA ALA A 200 4.20 7.55 -13.94
C ALA A 200 4.13 8.89 -14.66
N ILE A 201 4.90 9.87 -14.20
CA ILE A 201 5.19 11.08 -14.98
C ILE A 201 6.67 11.12 -15.35
N TYR A 202 6.94 11.49 -16.60
CA TYR A 202 8.27 11.75 -17.13
C TYR A 202 8.37 13.23 -17.44
N VAL A 203 9.41 13.91 -16.96
CA VAL A 203 9.61 15.36 -17.16
C VAL A 203 11.07 15.69 -17.45
N THR A 204 11.32 16.60 -18.39
CA THR A 204 12.70 16.88 -18.84
C THR A 204 13.55 17.63 -17.81
N LEU A 205 12.93 18.31 -16.85
CA LEU A 205 13.59 19.08 -15.79
C LEU A 205 13.02 18.70 -14.42
N GLU A 206 13.84 18.72 -13.38
CA GLU A 206 13.42 18.45 -12.00
C GLU A 206 12.24 19.35 -11.59
N PRO A 207 11.11 18.75 -11.13
CA PRO A 207 9.94 19.50 -10.70
C PRO A 207 10.21 20.52 -9.59
N CYS A 208 9.59 21.70 -9.72
CA CYS A 208 9.56 22.70 -8.65
C CYS A 208 8.57 22.33 -7.54
N SER A 209 8.50 23.12 -6.46
CA SER A 209 7.64 22.83 -5.30
C SER A 209 6.15 22.73 -5.65
N MET A 210 5.66 23.57 -6.58
CA MET A 210 4.29 23.51 -7.09
C MET A 210 4.01 22.19 -7.80
N CYS A 211 4.85 21.83 -8.78
CA CYS A 211 4.68 20.61 -9.57
C CYS A 211 4.82 19.35 -8.70
N SER A 212 5.80 19.31 -7.80
CA SER A 212 5.98 18.22 -6.84
C SER A 212 4.76 18.05 -5.93
N GLY A 213 4.20 19.15 -5.41
CA GLY A 213 2.95 19.10 -4.63
C GLY A 213 1.77 18.55 -5.45
N ALA A 214 1.65 18.94 -6.72
CA ALA A 214 0.62 18.42 -7.62
C ALA A 214 0.80 16.93 -7.92
N ILE A 215 2.03 16.45 -8.13
CA ILE A 215 2.37 15.04 -8.33
C ILE A 215 1.94 14.19 -7.11
N ILE A 216 2.24 14.66 -5.90
CA ILE A 216 1.81 14.01 -4.65
C ILE A 216 0.28 14.01 -4.56
N GLY A 217 -0.37 15.15 -4.83
CA GLY A 217 -1.83 15.28 -4.80
C GLY A 217 -2.55 14.39 -5.83
N ALA A 218 -1.93 14.17 -6.99
CA ALA A 218 -2.40 13.28 -8.04
C ALA A 218 -2.12 11.80 -7.75
N ARG A 219 -1.34 11.48 -6.70
CA ARG A 219 -1.01 10.12 -6.27
C ARG A 219 -0.26 9.29 -7.29
N LEU A 220 0.59 9.93 -8.08
CA LEU A 220 1.44 9.20 -9.01
C LEU A 220 2.32 8.20 -8.26
N THR A 221 2.41 6.99 -8.81
CA THR A 221 3.27 5.95 -8.26
C THR A 221 4.74 6.29 -8.49
N ARG A 222 5.05 6.96 -9.60
CA ARG A 222 6.43 7.24 -9.99
C ARG A 222 6.61 8.60 -10.68
N LEU A 223 7.72 9.25 -10.34
CA LEU A 223 8.26 10.44 -11.00
C LEU A 223 9.60 10.07 -11.62
N VAL A 224 9.77 10.36 -12.91
CA VAL A 224 11.03 10.24 -13.63
C VAL A 224 11.39 11.60 -14.19
N TYR A 225 12.60 12.09 -13.93
CA TYR A 225 13.04 13.36 -14.49
C TYR A 225 14.44 13.29 -15.11
N GLY A 226 14.68 14.16 -16.09
CA GLY A 226 15.95 14.26 -16.79
C GLY A 226 16.98 15.10 -16.04
N ALA A 227 17.02 16.40 -16.31
CA ALA A 227 17.99 17.31 -15.73
C ALA A 227 17.62 17.76 -14.31
N LYS A 228 18.62 17.98 -13.44
CA LYS A 228 18.41 18.63 -12.14
C LYS A 228 18.17 20.13 -12.29
N ASP A 229 17.36 20.71 -11.38
CA ASP A 229 17.16 22.16 -11.27
C ASP A 229 17.75 22.67 -9.95
N GLN A 230 18.99 23.18 -10.03
CA GLN A 230 19.70 23.71 -8.87
C GLN A 230 19.08 24.97 -8.26
N LYS A 231 18.13 25.63 -8.95
CA LYS A 231 17.54 26.90 -8.51
C LYS A 231 16.14 26.72 -7.92
N ALA A 232 15.35 25.79 -8.45
CA ALA A 232 13.95 25.63 -8.06
C ALA A 232 13.53 24.18 -7.80
N GLY A 233 14.41 23.20 -8.06
CA GLY A 233 14.10 21.77 -7.94
C GLY A 233 13.68 21.38 -6.52
N ALA A 234 12.55 20.73 -6.39
CA ALA A 234 11.95 20.36 -5.10
C ALA A 234 11.93 18.85 -4.85
N VAL A 235 12.68 18.09 -5.65
CA VAL A 235 12.82 16.65 -5.52
C VAL A 235 14.10 16.32 -4.75
N GLU A 236 15.24 16.82 -5.21
CA GLU A 236 16.55 16.57 -4.60
C GLU A 236 17.38 17.85 -4.41
N SER A 237 17.16 18.89 -5.24
CA SER A 237 18.07 20.05 -5.31
C SER A 237 17.87 21.06 -4.18
N VAL A 238 16.74 21.78 -4.15
CA VAL A 238 16.44 22.83 -3.16
C VAL A 238 15.58 22.29 -2.02
N PHE A 239 14.54 21.55 -2.38
CA PHE A 239 13.67 20.86 -1.42
C PHE A 239 13.69 19.36 -1.68
N LYS A 240 13.21 18.60 -0.69
CA LYS A 240 13.09 17.14 -0.75
C LYS A 240 11.67 16.71 -0.39
N LEU A 241 10.69 17.17 -1.17
CA LEU A 241 9.28 17.00 -0.82
C LEU A 241 8.83 15.54 -0.80
N PHE A 242 9.47 14.69 -1.60
CA PHE A 242 9.17 13.26 -1.67
C PHE A 242 9.77 12.44 -0.50
N ASP A 243 10.69 13.03 0.27
CA ASP A 243 11.27 12.42 1.48
C ASP A 243 10.45 12.72 2.75
N GLU A 244 9.44 13.59 2.67
CA GLU A 244 8.66 14.03 3.82
C GLU A 244 7.64 12.97 4.25
N ARG A 245 7.94 12.24 5.33
CA ARG A 245 7.11 11.14 5.84
C ARG A 245 5.68 11.54 6.24
N ARG A 246 5.42 12.83 6.48
CA ARG A 246 4.09 13.34 6.84
C ARG A 246 3.16 13.50 5.63
N VAL A 247 3.66 13.41 4.40
CA VAL A 247 2.77 13.43 3.23
C VAL A 247 1.97 12.13 3.12
N ASN A 248 0.74 12.23 2.64
CA ASN A 248 -0.23 11.13 2.63
C ASN A 248 -0.03 10.13 1.48
N HIS A 249 0.83 10.44 0.50
CA HIS A 249 1.16 9.59 -0.64
C HIS A 249 2.66 9.67 -0.93
N HIS A 250 3.28 8.55 -1.28
CA HIS A 250 4.70 8.47 -1.58
C HIS A 250 4.90 8.04 -3.04
N THR A 251 5.75 8.78 -3.74
CA THR A 251 6.06 8.59 -5.16
C THR A 251 7.50 8.13 -5.29
N ASP A 252 7.73 7.05 -6.05
CA ASP A 252 9.08 6.58 -6.36
C ASP A 252 9.76 7.55 -7.35
N VAL A 253 11.01 7.89 -7.10
CA VAL A 253 11.74 8.90 -7.89
C VAL A 253 12.87 8.25 -8.67
N THR A 254 12.99 8.60 -9.95
CA THR A 254 14.15 8.26 -10.78
C THR A 254 14.68 9.53 -11.45
N ALA A 255 15.93 9.88 -11.17
CA ALA A 255 16.60 11.06 -11.71
C ALA A 255 17.53 10.67 -12.87
N GLY A 256 17.86 11.65 -13.73
CA GLY A 256 18.97 11.56 -14.67
C GLY A 256 18.68 10.87 -16.00
N VAL A 257 17.41 10.53 -16.31
CA VAL A 257 17.08 9.85 -17.57
C VAL A 257 17.23 10.83 -18.73
N LEU A 258 18.15 10.54 -19.65
CA LEU A 258 18.53 11.44 -20.77
C LEU A 258 18.90 12.86 -20.29
N GLU A 259 19.56 12.96 -19.14
CA GLU A 259 19.95 14.24 -18.53
C GLU A 259 20.73 15.16 -19.50
N GLU A 260 21.68 14.60 -20.25
CA GLU A 260 22.50 15.38 -21.19
C GLU A 260 21.66 16.04 -22.28
N ASP A 261 20.69 15.31 -22.85
CA ASP A 261 19.81 15.83 -23.90
C ASP A 261 18.88 16.92 -23.33
N CYS A 262 18.34 16.70 -22.13
CA CYS A 262 17.50 17.68 -21.43
C CYS A 262 18.28 18.98 -21.12
N LEU A 263 19.51 18.84 -20.60
CA LEU A 263 20.39 19.98 -20.33
C LEU A 263 20.80 20.72 -21.61
N ARG A 264 21.07 19.98 -22.70
CA ARG A 264 21.45 20.57 -23.98
C ARG A 264 20.35 21.49 -24.50
N MET A 265 19.10 21.01 -24.52
CA MET A 265 17.95 21.80 -24.96
C MET A 265 17.75 23.08 -24.12
N LEU A 266 17.79 22.96 -22.79
CA LEU A 266 17.65 24.09 -21.89
C LEU A 266 18.75 25.14 -22.07
N ARG A 267 20.01 24.69 -22.23
CA ARG A 267 21.16 25.59 -22.44
C ARG A 267 21.08 26.32 -23.77
N SER A 268 20.72 25.62 -24.85
CA SER A 268 20.57 26.22 -26.19
C SER A 268 19.55 27.36 -26.17
N PHE A 269 18.38 27.15 -25.55
CA PHE A 269 17.35 28.17 -25.41
C PHE A 269 17.86 29.46 -24.73
N PHE A 270 18.57 29.36 -23.60
CA PHE A 270 19.09 30.55 -22.91
C PHE A 270 20.25 31.23 -23.66
N VAL A 271 21.02 30.50 -24.47
CA VAL A 271 22.01 31.10 -25.38
C VAL A 271 21.30 31.92 -26.46
N GLU A 272 20.26 31.37 -27.09
CA GLU A 272 19.48 32.05 -28.12
C GLU A 272 18.73 33.28 -27.56
N LEU A 273 18.12 33.15 -26.39
CA LEU A 273 17.42 34.25 -25.71
C LEU A 273 18.34 35.43 -25.37
N ARG A 274 19.60 35.16 -25.00
CA ARG A 274 20.60 36.22 -24.78
C ARG A 274 21.01 36.90 -26.07
N LYS A 275 21.18 36.13 -27.16
CA LYS A 275 21.51 36.67 -28.49
C LYS A 275 20.38 37.54 -29.05
N SER A 276 19.11 37.14 -28.86
CA SER A 276 17.97 37.92 -29.33
C SER A 276 17.84 39.24 -28.56
N ARG A 277 17.97 39.23 -27.22
CA ARG A 277 17.96 40.44 -26.38
C ARG A 277 19.11 41.40 -26.68
N GLY A 278 20.29 40.88 -27.04
CA GLY A 278 21.43 41.71 -27.43
C GLY A 278 21.28 42.40 -28.79
N LYS A 279 20.44 41.89 -29.69
CA LYS A 279 20.16 42.49 -31.00
C LYS A 279 19.06 43.55 -30.97
N SER A 280 18.20 43.56 -29.95
CA SER A 280 17.11 44.55 -29.80
C SER A 280 17.57 45.91 -29.23
N ASN A 281 18.80 45.98 -28.71
CA ASN A 281 19.37 47.16 -28.03
C ASN A 281 20.50 47.83 -28.83
N GLY A 282 20.62 47.56 -30.14
CA GLY A 282 21.54 48.21 -31.07
C GLY A 282 20.81 48.69 -32.31
#